data_AF-A0A0C2HB29-F1
#
_entry.id   AF-A0A0C2HB29-F1
#
_cell.length_a   1.000
_cell.length_b   1.000
_cell.length_c   1.000
_cell.angle_alpha   90.00
_cell.angle_beta   90.00
_cell.angle_gamma   90.00
#
_symmetry.space_group_name_H-M   'P 1'
#
loop_
_entity.id
_entity.type
_entity.pdbx_description
1 polymer ?
#
loop_
_entity_poly.entity_id
_entity_poly.type
_entity_poly.pdbx_seq_one_letter_code
_entity_poly.pdbx_strand_id
1 'polypeptide(L)'
;MATSKQRQLLTIGTMNVRSLGTTARQLELDHAMEKIKCDILGVTEARIQDEGSYILPSGTILFHSGGVTAHRGVAFLVRQSLANNLRFTPVSDRLATLHHPSLK
;
A
#
# COMPACT_ATOMS: atom_id res chain seq x y z
N MET A 1 14.92 27.74 -19.54
CA MET A 1 15.82 26.84 -18.78
C MET A 1 15.03 25.61 -18.40
N ALA A 2 15.33 24.44 -18.99
CA ALA A 2 14.70 23.18 -18.59
C ALA A 2 15.37 22.72 -17.28
N THR A 3 14.61 22.68 -16.19
CA THR A 3 15.09 22.11 -14.92
C THR A 3 15.35 20.63 -15.15
N SER A 4 16.57 20.18 -14.89
CA SER A 4 16.89 18.76 -14.92
C SER A 4 15.94 18.02 -13.98
N LYS A 5 15.15 17.08 -14.50
CA LYS A 5 14.23 16.25 -13.71
C LYS A 5 15.06 15.54 -12.64
N GLN A 6 14.99 16.01 -11.39
CA GLN A 6 15.70 15.40 -10.28
C GLN A 6 15.28 13.93 -10.19
N ARG A 7 16.25 13.02 -10.11
CA ARG A 7 15.98 11.60 -9.95
C ARG A 7 15.38 11.38 -8.57
N GLN A 8 14.06 11.26 -8.49
CA GLN A 8 13.41 10.95 -7.23
C GLN A 8 13.71 9.50 -6.85
N LEU A 9 14.25 9.31 -5.65
CA LEU A 9 14.45 7.99 -5.07
C LEU A 9 13.08 7.47 -4.64
N LEU A 10 12.72 6.29 -5.13
CA LEU A 10 11.55 5.56 -4.67
C LEU A 10 11.94 4.68 -3.48
N THR A 11 11.32 4.91 -2.33
CA THR A 11 11.60 4.13 -1.12
C THR A 11 10.48 3.13 -0.88
N ILE A 12 10.84 1.84 -0.91
CA ILE A 12 9.90 0.73 -0.72
C ILE A 12 10.25 -0.01 0.57
N GLY A 13 9.25 -0.21 1.42
CA GLY A 13 9.36 -1.03 2.62
C GLY A 13 8.47 -2.26 2.56
N THR A 14 8.79 -3.25 3.39
CA THR A 14 7.91 -4.41 3.61
C THR A 14 7.77 -4.71 5.10
N MET A 15 6.58 -5.08 5.56
CA MET A 15 6.41 -5.54 6.95
C MET A 15 5.33 -6.61 7.09
N ASN A 16 5.51 -7.55 8.02
CA ASN A 16 4.42 -8.38 8.50
C ASN A 16 3.70 -7.62 9.62
N VAL A 17 2.45 -7.22 9.38
CA VAL A 17 1.65 -6.39 10.30
C VAL A 17 0.88 -7.21 11.33
N ARG A 18 0.91 -8.54 11.23
CA ARG A 18 0.07 -9.51 11.96
C ARG A 18 -1.44 -9.37 11.72
N SER A 19 -2.00 -8.16 11.73
CA SER A 19 -3.38 -7.85 11.30
C SER A 19 -3.67 -6.34 11.27
N LEU A 20 -4.29 -5.88 10.18
CA LEU A 20 -4.92 -4.58 9.96
C LEU A 20 -6.45 -4.71 9.83
N GLY A 21 -7.05 -5.77 10.37
CA GLY A 21 -8.49 -6.05 10.19
C GLY A 21 -9.42 -5.04 10.89
N THR A 22 -8.89 -4.13 11.69
CA THR A 22 -9.67 -3.10 12.38
C THR A 22 -9.26 -1.70 11.90
N THR A 23 -10.23 -0.80 11.85
CA THR A 23 -10.02 0.61 11.48
C THR A 23 -8.96 1.28 12.38
N ALA A 24 -8.95 0.98 13.69
CA ALA A 24 -7.97 1.56 14.61
C ALA A 24 -6.52 1.23 14.21
N ARG A 25 -6.24 -0.01 13.80
CA ARG A 25 -4.90 -0.41 13.36
C ARG A 25 -4.51 0.17 12.01
N GLN A 26 -5.48 0.30 11.11
CA GLN A 26 -5.28 0.97 9.82
C GLN A 26 -4.90 2.44 10.02
N LEU A 27 -5.58 3.15 10.93
CA LEU A 27 -5.28 4.54 11.29
C LEU A 27 -3.92 4.68 12.00
N GLU A 28 -3.57 3.75 12.89
CA GLU A 28 -2.25 3.75 13.52
C GLU A 28 -1.13 3.61 12.48
N LEU A 29 -1.28 2.68 11.54
CA LEU A 29 -0.32 2.51 10.44
C LEU A 29 -0.30 3.72 9.51
N ASP A 30 -1.44 4.35 9.25
CA ASP A 30 -1.53 5.58 8.45
C ASP A 30 -0.70 6.72 9.07
N HIS A 31 -0.89 6.97 10.37
CA HIS A 31 -0.09 7.97 11.10
C HIS A 31 1.40 7.61 11.14
N ALA A 32 1.76 6.32 11.16
CA ALA A 32 3.15 5.88 11.08
C ALA A 32 3.73 6.15 9.68
N MET A 33 2.96 5.91 8.62
CA MET A 33 3.34 6.17 7.22
C MET A 33 3.70 7.64 6.98
N GLU A 34 3.02 8.58 7.63
CA GLU A 34 3.35 10.01 7.56
C GLU A 34 4.75 10.32 8.10
N LYS A 35 5.19 9.59 9.12
CA LYS A 35 6.47 9.82 9.82
C LYS A 35 7.65 9.11 9.17
N ILE A 36 7.41 8.02 8.44
CA ILE A 36 8.46 7.27 7.77
C ILE A 36 8.66 7.77 6.33
N LYS A 37 9.91 7.77 5.87
CA LYS A 37 10.29 8.10 4.49
C LYS A 37 10.02 6.92 3.55
N CYS A 38 8.81 6.38 3.59
CA CYS A 38 8.38 5.27 2.75
C CYS A 38 7.32 5.77 1.76
N ASP A 39 7.52 5.45 0.49
CA ASP A 39 6.61 5.80 -0.60
C ASP A 39 5.58 4.70 -0.84
N ILE A 40 6.03 3.44 -0.76
CA ILE A 40 5.23 2.23 -0.91
C ILE A 40 5.59 1.26 0.20
N LEU A 41 4.61 0.87 1.00
CA LEU A 41 4.76 -0.16 2.02
C LEU A 41 3.97 -1.41 1.61
N GLY A 42 4.66 -2.50 1.31
CA GLY A 42 4.04 -3.81 1.15
C GLY A 42 3.83 -4.47 2.51
N VAL A 43 2.65 -5.03 2.76
CA VAL A 43 2.34 -5.70 4.02
C VAL A 43 1.80 -7.11 3.83
N THR A 44 2.19 -8.02 4.71
CA THR A 44 1.68 -9.39 4.80
C THR A 44 0.92 -9.60 6.11
N GLU A 45 0.02 -10.58 6.14
CA GLU A 45 -0.93 -10.77 7.24
C GLU A 45 -1.81 -9.53 7.46
N ALA A 46 -2.26 -8.91 6.37
CA ALA A 46 -3.13 -7.73 6.44
C ALA A 46 -4.45 -8.06 7.13
N ARG A 47 -5.01 -9.26 6.94
CA ARG A 47 -6.26 -9.72 7.54
C ARG A 47 -7.42 -8.73 7.37
N ILE A 48 -7.47 -8.09 6.20
CA ILE A 48 -8.57 -7.26 5.74
C ILE A 48 -9.48 -8.17 4.91
N GLN A 49 -10.78 -8.04 5.13
CA GLN A 49 -11.76 -8.83 4.38
C GLN A 49 -11.86 -8.35 2.94
N ASP A 50 -12.10 -9.28 2.04
CA ASP A 50 -12.31 -9.03 0.62
C ASP A 50 -11.10 -8.33 -0.04
N GLU A 51 -11.27 -7.90 -1.29
CA GLU A 51 -10.25 -7.17 -2.04
C GLU A 51 -10.77 -5.80 -2.46
N GLY A 52 -9.86 -4.85 -2.62
CA GLY A 52 -10.22 -3.51 -3.03
C GLY A 52 -9.20 -2.46 -2.60
N SER A 53 -9.66 -1.21 -2.57
CA SER A 53 -8.85 -0.09 -2.12
C SER A 53 -9.68 1.04 -1.53
N TYR A 54 -9.11 1.77 -0.59
CA TYR A 54 -9.70 2.98 -0.01
C TYR A 54 -8.61 3.98 0.40
N ILE A 55 -9.02 5.23 0.56
CA ILE A 55 -8.14 6.34 0.95
C ILE A 55 -8.21 6.48 2.47
N LEU A 56 -7.05 6.50 3.12
CA LEU A 56 -6.89 6.77 4.55
C LEU A 56 -6.84 8.29 4.81
N PRO A 57 -7.02 8.76 6.06
CA PRO A 57 -7.04 10.18 6.37
C PRO A 57 -5.81 10.97 5.89
N SER A 58 -4.62 10.37 5.85
CA SER A 58 -3.40 11.01 5.32
C SER A 58 -3.41 11.24 3.79
N GLY A 59 -4.41 10.71 3.08
CA GLY A 59 -4.44 10.60 1.62
C GLY A 59 -3.74 9.36 1.07
N THR A 60 -3.07 8.58 1.92
CA THR A 60 -2.48 7.29 1.53
C THR A 60 -3.56 6.34 1.02
N ILE A 61 -3.30 5.67 -0.10
CA ILE A 61 -4.21 4.65 -0.64
C ILE A 61 -3.77 3.30 -0.10
N LEU A 62 -4.71 2.61 0.54
CA LEU A 62 -4.55 1.22 0.95
C LEU A 62 -5.20 0.31 -0.09
N PHE A 63 -4.41 -0.51 -0.75
CA PHE A 63 -4.86 -1.61 -1.61
C PHE A 63 -4.76 -2.91 -0.83
N HIS A 64 -5.77 -3.76 -0.85
CA HIS A 64 -5.71 -5.06 -0.17
C HIS A 64 -6.20 -6.18 -1.06
N SER A 65 -5.56 -7.32 -0.91
CA SER A 65 -6.09 -8.63 -1.30
C SER A 65 -6.43 -9.36 -0.01
N GLY A 66 -7.64 -9.88 0.05
CA GLY A 66 -8.15 -10.68 1.15
C GLY A 66 -9.03 -11.79 0.61
N GLY A 67 -9.51 -12.62 1.52
CA GLY A 67 -10.59 -13.56 1.23
C GLY A 67 -11.73 -13.32 2.21
N VAL A 68 -12.83 -14.02 2.00
CA VAL A 68 -14.07 -13.91 2.81
C VAL A 68 -13.79 -14.06 4.31
N THR A 69 -12.80 -14.86 4.70
CA THR A 69 -12.50 -15.16 6.11
C THR A 69 -11.43 -14.26 6.74
N ALA A 70 -10.80 -13.37 5.95
CA ALA A 70 -9.74 -12.46 6.40
C ALA A 70 -8.56 -13.13 7.18
N HIS A 71 -8.36 -14.45 7.09
CA HIS A 71 -7.30 -15.14 7.84
C HIS A 71 -5.88 -14.87 7.32
N ARG A 72 -5.76 -14.36 6.09
CA ARG A 72 -4.49 -14.09 5.39
C ARG A 72 -4.51 -12.65 4.87
N GLY A 73 -4.06 -12.41 3.65
CA GLY A 73 -4.12 -11.14 2.97
C GLY A 73 -2.77 -10.45 2.90
N VAL A 74 -2.53 -9.83 1.75
CA VAL A 74 -1.47 -8.86 1.53
C VAL A 74 -2.09 -7.51 1.19
N ALA A 75 -1.38 -6.43 1.50
CA ALA A 75 -1.83 -5.09 1.16
C ALA A 75 -0.65 -4.20 0.76
N PHE A 76 -0.93 -3.10 0.07
CA PHE A 76 0.02 -2.03 -0.21
C PHE A 76 -0.54 -0.72 0.31
N LEU A 77 0.29 0.03 1.03
CA LEU A 77 0.02 1.43 1.35
C LEU A 77 0.88 2.29 0.43
N VAL A 78 0.24 3.16 -0.33
CA VAL A 78 0.89 3.99 -1.35
C VAL A 78 0.55 5.45 -1.12
N ARG A 79 1.57 6.32 -1.05
CA ARG A 79 1.35 7.77 -1.01
C ARG A 79 0.57 8.23 -2.24
N GLN A 80 -0.39 9.13 -2.05
CA GLN A 80 -1.30 9.60 -3.11
C GLN A 80 -0.56 10.13 -4.34
N SER A 81 0.57 10.81 -4.13
CA SER A 81 1.41 11.38 -5.20
C SER A 81 1.91 10.35 -6.23
N LEU A 82 1.98 9.07 -5.85
CA LEU A 82 2.40 7.97 -6.73
C LEU A 82 1.23 7.15 -7.27
N ALA A 83 0.05 7.26 -6.67
CA ALA A 83 -1.04 6.34 -6.93
C ALA A 83 -1.75 6.54 -8.28
N ASN A 84 -1.64 7.74 -8.89
CA ASN A 84 -2.38 8.11 -10.11
C ASN A 84 -2.15 7.18 -11.31
N ASN A 85 -1.02 6.45 -11.36
CA ASN A 85 -0.68 5.57 -12.47
C ASN A 85 -0.43 4.11 -12.04
N LEU A 86 -0.78 3.75 -10.81
CA LEU A 86 -0.57 2.40 -10.31
C LEU A 86 -1.71 1.47 -10.70
N ARG A 87 -1.34 0.26 -11.10
CA ARG A 87 -2.28 -0.85 -11.25
C ARG A 87 -2.03 -1.86 -10.14
N PHE A 88 -2.96 -1.94 -9.20
CA PHE A 88 -3.02 -3.03 -8.24
C PHE A 88 -3.70 -4.24 -8.89
N THR A 89 -3.20 -5.44 -8.64
CA THR A 89 -3.83 -6.69 -9.09
C THR A 89 -3.76 -7.72 -7.97
N PRO A 90 -4.89 -8.04 -7.31
CA PRO A 90 -4.95 -9.13 -6.36
C PRO A 90 -4.87 -10.46 -7.15
N VAL A 91 -3.92 -11.33 -6.78
CA VAL A 91 -3.75 -12.65 -7.42
C VAL A 91 -4.32 -13.75 -6.54
N SER A 92 -4.16 -13.63 -5.22
CA SER A 92 -4.73 -14.51 -4.20
C SER A 92 -4.69 -13.84 -2.83
N ASP A 93 -5.19 -14.51 -1.80
CA ASP A 93 -5.07 -14.10 -0.40
C ASP A 93 -3.61 -14.03 0.13
N ARG A 94 -2.61 -14.43 -0.66
CA ARG A 94 -1.18 -14.39 -0.32
C ARG A 94 -0.31 -13.66 -1.33
N LEU A 95 -0.88 -13.20 -2.44
CA LEU A 95 -0.12 -12.60 -3.52
C LEU A 95 -0.92 -11.50 -4.20
N ALA A 96 -0.29 -10.34 -4.37
CA ALA A 96 -0.79 -9.25 -5.17
C ALA A 96 0.37 -8.52 -5.82
N THR A 97 0.10 -7.84 -6.93
CA THR A 97 1.10 -7.03 -7.64
C THR A 97 0.69 -5.58 -7.67
N LEU A 98 1.70 -4.70 -7.68
CA LEU A 98 1.55 -3.27 -7.83
C LEU A 98 2.47 -2.83 -8.97
N HIS A 99 1.86 -2.41 -10.07
CA HIS A 99 2.59 -2.07 -11.30
C HIS A 99 2.51 -0.58 -11.59
N HIS A 100 3.66 0.07 -11.78
CA HIS A 100 3.76 1.45 -12.26
C HIS A 100 4.36 1.44 -13.69
N PRO A 101 3.65 1.94 -14.72
CA PRO A 101 4.10 1.84 -16.11
C PRO A 101 5.41 2.59 -16.41
N SER A 102 5.75 3.59 -15.60
CA SER A 102 6.96 4.41 -15.77
C SER A 102 8.16 3.96 -14.93
N LEU A 103 8.00 2.94 -14.08
CA LEU A 103 9.11 2.35 -13.33
C LEU A 103 9.60 1.14 -14.13
N LYS A 104 10.66 1.32 -14.92
CA LYS A 104 11.36 0.24 -15.64
C LYS A 104 12.63 -0.15 -14.91
#